data_AF-A0A7C4B7I0-F1
#
_entry.id   AF-A0A7C4B7I0-F1
#
_cell.length_a   1.000
_cell.length_b   1.000
_cell.length_c   1.000
_cell.angle_alpha   90.00
_cell.angle_beta   90.00
_cell.angle_gamma   90.00
#
_symmetry.space_group_name_H-M   'P 1'
#
loop_
_entity.id
_entity.type
_entity.pdbx_description
1 polymer ?
#
loop_
_entity_poly.entity_id
_entity_poly.type
_entity_poly.pdbx_seq_one_letter_code
_entity_poly.pdbx_strand_id
1 'polypeptide(L)'
;MLSSLQRKLLVEAYLLQDRITASRFVQYFSVRYDIPMSTVWCNLRELRDLGLLRYGEGNGMRVSEAGEIVINAIPNVEYNQYMNSCIPILKKLEGFKVPVDIKHS
;
A
#
# COMPACT_ATOMS: atom_id res chain seq x y z
N MET A 1 -6.54 -18.30 -2.33
CA MET A 1 -5.52 -17.72 -3.25
C MET A 1 -5.88 -16.26 -3.46
N LEU A 2 -4.95 -15.32 -3.27
CA LEU A 2 -5.25 -13.88 -3.45
C LEU A 2 -5.46 -13.54 -4.93
N SER A 3 -6.42 -12.66 -5.21
CA SER A 3 -6.63 -12.12 -6.55
C SER A 3 -5.45 -11.25 -7.01
N SER A 4 -5.34 -10.99 -8.32
CA SER A 4 -4.32 -10.08 -8.84
C SER A 4 -4.44 -8.66 -8.27
N LEU A 5 -5.66 -8.20 -7.99
CA LEU A 5 -5.91 -6.91 -7.35
C LEU A 5 -5.47 -6.92 -5.88
N GLN A 6 -5.83 -7.95 -5.12
CA GLN A 6 -5.43 -8.10 -3.71
C GLN A 6 -3.91 -8.18 -3.56
N ARG A 7 -3.22 -8.91 -4.44
CA ARG A 7 -1.76 -8.96 -4.48
C ARG A 7 -1.15 -7.57 -4.68
N LYS A 8 -1.66 -6.82 -5.66
CA LYS A 8 -1.21 -5.46 -5.96
C LYS A 8 -1.48 -4.50 -4.79
N LEU A 9 -2.66 -4.59 -4.16
CA LEU A 9 -3.00 -3.83 -2.96
C LEU A 9 -2.05 -4.13 -1.80
N LEU A 10 -1.75 -5.40 -1.57
CA LEU A 10 -0.88 -5.82 -0.49
C LEU A 10 0.56 -5.31 -0.69
N VAL A 11 1.07 -5.36 -1.93
CA VAL A 11 2.37 -4.79 -2.30
C VAL A 11 2.39 -3.27 -2.13
N GLU A 12 1.41 -2.54 -2.68
CA GLU A 12 1.29 -1.08 -2.47
C GLU A 12 1.22 -0.72 -0.98
N ALA A 13 0.46 -1.49 -0.20
CA ALA A 13 0.31 -1.27 1.23
C ALA A 13 1.62 -1.43 2.00
N TYR A 14 2.44 -2.41 1.63
CA TYR A 14 3.78 -2.62 2.20
C TYR A 14 4.72 -1.46 1.89
N LEU A 15 4.72 -0.98 0.65
CA LEU A 15 5.62 0.07 0.19
C LEU A 15 5.31 1.43 0.81
N LEU A 16 4.05 1.66 1.16
CA LEU A 16 3.57 2.89 1.79
C LEU A 16 3.31 2.75 3.28
N GLN A 17 3.66 1.61 3.89
CA GLN A 17 3.40 1.37 5.30
C GLN A 17 4.01 2.46 6.18
N ASP A 18 3.37 2.77 7.30
CA ASP A 18 3.71 3.87 8.22
C ASP A 18 3.63 5.30 7.66
N ARG A 19 3.52 5.45 6.33
CA ARG A 19 3.53 6.75 5.64
C ARG A 19 2.15 7.20 5.20
N ILE A 20 1.17 6.30 5.27
CA ILE A 20 -0.18 6.54 4.75
C ILE A 20 -1.25 5.96 5.67
N THR A 21 -2.35 6.68 5.84
CA THR A 21 -3.57 6.15 6.47
C THR A 21 -4.35 5.32 5.46
N ALA A 22 -5.20 4.40 5.92
CA ALA A 22 -6.03 3.58 5.02
C ALA A 22 -6.91 4.42 4.09
N SER A 23 -7.53 5.50 4.60
CA SER A 23 -8.36 6.39 3.77
C SER A 23 -7.57 7.05 2.65
N ARG A 24 -6.34 7.51 2.94
CA ARG A 24 -5.46 8.12 1.93
C ARG A 24 -4.91 7.10 0.95
N PHE A 25 -4.61 5.90 1.43
CA PHE A 25 -4.22 4.79 0.58
C PHE A 25 -5.31 4.42 -0.42
N VAL A 26 -6.56 4.37 0.03
CA VAL A 26 -7.71 4.08 -0.85
C VAL A 26 -7.85 5.14 -1.94
N GLN A 27 -7.72 6.43 -1.59
CA GLN A 27 -7.74 7.51 -2.57
C GLN A 27 -6.60 7.37 -3.58
N TYR A 28 -5.38 7.17 -3.08
CA TYR A 28 -4.19 6.96 -3.90
C TYR A 28 -4.35 5.79 -4.88
N PHE A 29 -4.74 4.63 -4.38
CA PHE A 29 -4.85 3.42 -5.17
C PHE A 29 -5.97 3.54 -6.21
N SER A 30 -7.10 4.15 -5.82
CA SER A 30 -8.22 4.42 -6.70
C SER A 30 -7.83 5.29 -7.89
N VAL A 31 -7.12 6.40 -7.63
CA VAL A 31 -6.64 7.31 -8.68
C VAL A 31 -5.57 6.66 -9.56
N ARG A 32 -4.63 5.93 -8.95
CA ARG A 32 -3.49 5.34 -9.68
C ARG A 32 -3.91 4.23 -10.64
N TYR A 33 -4.92 3.45 -10.26
CA TYR A 33 -5.31 2.26 -11.02
C TYR A 33 -6.70 2.36 -11.65
N ASP A 34 -7.36 3.52 -11.55
CA ASP A 34 -8.74 3.74 -12.02
C ASP A 34 -9.72 2.69 -11.48
N ILE A 35 -9.66 2.45 -10.17
CA ILE A 35 -10.51 1.47 -9.47
C ILE A 35 -11.41 2.20 -8.49
N PRO A 36 -12.73 1.89 -8.42
CA PRO A 36 -13.62 2.52 -7.46
C PRO A 36 -13.14 2.37 -6.01
N MET A 37 -13.18 3.47 -5.25
CA MET A 37 -12.77 3.46 -3.83
C MET A 37 -13.51 2.41 -3.00
N SER A 38 -14.78 2.13 -3.31
CA SER A 38 -15.56 1.07 -2.66
C SER A 38 -14.96 -0.32 -2.88
N THR A 39 -14.51 -0.62 -4.10
CA THR A 39 -13.82 -1.86 -4.44
C THR A 39 -12.50 -1.98 -3.70
N VAL A 40 -11.73 -0.89 -3.62
CA VAL A 40 -10.47 -0.86 -2.86
C VAL A 40 -10.72 -1.12 -1.37
N TRP A 41 -11.73 -0.47 -0.78
CA TRP A 41 -12.11 -0.70 0.62
C TRP A 41 -12.53 -2.14 0.89
N CYS A 42 -13.29 -2.75 -0.02
CA CYS A 42 -13.72 -4.14 0.11
C CYS A 42 -12.51 -5.08 0.18
N ASN A 43 -11.58 -4.96 -0.77
CA ASN A 43 -10.38 -5.79 -0.82
C ASN A 43 -9.44 -5.52 0.37
N LEU A 44 -9.30 -4.28 0.82
CA LEU A 44 -8.52 -3.97 2.03
C LEU A 44 -9.09 -4.62 3.28
N ARG A 45 -10.43 -4.64 3.41
CA ARG A 45 -11.10 -5.31 4.52
C ARG A 45 -10.84 -6.80 4.49
N GLU A 46 -10.99 -7.44 3.33
CA GLU A 46 -10.69 -8.87 3.17
C GLU A 46 -9.24 -9.19 3.53
N LEU A 47 -8.27 -8.39 3.08
CA LEU A 47 -6.85 -8.57 3.42
C LEU A 47 -6.58 -8.39 4.92
N ARG A 48 -7.29 -7.47 5.58
CA ARG A 48 -7.23 -7.30 7.04
C ARG A 48 -7.83 -8.48 7.77
N ASP A 49 -8.97 -8.98 7.32
CA ASP A 49 -9.69 -10.10 7.92
C ASP A 49 -8.91 -11.43 7.74
N LEU A 50 -8.10 -11.53 6.68
CA LEU A 50 -7.09 -12.58 6.50
C LEU A 50 -5.83 -12.40 7.38
N GLY A 51 -5.76 -11.32 8.15
CA GLY A 51 -4.64 -10.99 9.03
C GLY A 51 -3.41 -10.47 8.31
N LEU A 52 -3.48 -10.17 7.01
CA LEU A 52 -2.31 -9.79 6.20
C LEU A 52 -1.89 -8.33 6.40
N LEU A 53 -2.80 -7.46 6.81
CA LEU A 53 -2.53 -6.05 7.09
C LEU A 53 -3.38 -5.52 8.24
N ARG A 54 -2.99 -4.36 8.79
CA ARG A 54 -3.65 -3.69 9.92
C ARG A 54 -3.81 -2.19 9.66
N TYR A 55 -4.95 -1.64 10.05
CA TYR A 55 -5.25 -0.21 10.03
C TYR A 55 -6.45 0.12 10.92
N GLY A 56 -6.57 1.38 11.37
CA GLY A 56 -7.73 1.91 12.10
C GLY A 56 -7.47 2.37 13.53
N GLU A 57 -6.32 2.03 14.13
CA GLU A 57 -5.97 2.35 15.53
C GLU A 57 -5.17 3.67 15.66
N GLY A 58 -5.51 4.69 14.87
CA GLY A 58 -4.76 5.97 14.84
C GLY A 58 -3.36 5.90 14.20
N ASN A 59 -2.86 4.68 13.97
CA ASN A 59 -1.60 4.42 13.28
C ASN A 59 -1.79 4.36 11.75
N GLY A 60 -0.70 4.60 11.02
CA GLY A 60 -0.62 4.34 9.58
C GLY A 60 -0.96 2.89 9.25
N MET A 61 -1.26 2.63 7.99
CA MET A 61 -1.48 1.26 7.51
C MET A 61 -0.17 0.47 7.62
N ARG A 62 -0.25 -0.77 8.08
CA ARG A 62 0.91 -1.69 8.21
C ARG A 62 0.60 -3.05 7.63
N VAL A 63 1.59 -3.67 7.02
CA VAL A 63 1.53 -5.08 6.65
C VAL A 63 1.98 -5.93 7.85
N SER A 64 1.35 -7.08 8.03
CA SER A 64 1.74 -8.04 9.07
C SER A 64 2.90 -8.92 8.59
N GLU A 65 3.53 -9.65 9.52
CA GLU A 65 4.52 -10.67 9.17
C GLU A 65 3.98 -11.71 8.15
N ALA A 66 2.73 -12.16 8.33
CA ALA A 66 2.08 -13.05 7.37
C ALA A 66 1.92 -12.40 5.99
N GLY A 67 1.62 -11.10 5.95
CA GLY A 67 1.54 -10.32 4.72
C GLY A 67 2.89 -10.19 4.01
N GLU A 68 3.98 -9.99 4.76
CA GLU A 68 5.33 -9.93 4.21
C GLU A 68 5.76 -11.25 3.57
N ILE A 69 5.45 -12.38 4.24
CA ILE A 69 5.70 -13.73 3.68
C ILE A 69 4.95 -13.89 2.35
N VAL A 70 3.69 -13.47 2.30
CA VAL A 70 2.88 -13.54 1.07
C VAL A 70 3.47 -12.64 -0.02
N ILE A 71 3.96 -11.45 0.31
CA ILE A 71 4.61 -10.53 -0.66
C ILE A 71 5.91 -11.14 -1.21
N ASN A 72 6.74 -11.74 -0.35
CA ASN A 72 8.00 -12.36 -0.77
C ASN A 72 7.77 -13.56 -1.70
N ALA A 73 6.59 -14.17 -1.67
CA ALA A 73 6.18 -15.22 -2.60
C ALA A 73 5.65 -14.66 -3.95
N ILE A 74 5.48 -13.34 -4.09
CA ILE A 74 5.08 -12.70 -5.35
C ILE A 74 6.35 -12.40 -6.16
N PRO A 75 6.52 -13.00 -7.35
CA PRO A 75 7.68 -12.74 -8.19
C PRO A 75 7.69 -11.29 -8.70
N ASN A 76 8.87 -10.65 -8.69
CA ASN A 76 9.20 -9.36 -9.33
C ASN A 76 8.58 -8.08 -8.72
N VAL A 77 8.91 -7.74 -7.47
CA VAL A 77 8.67 -6.38 -6.95
C VAL A 77 9.93 -5.53 -7.10
N GLU A 78 10.07 -4.79 -8.21
CA GLU A 78 11.11 -3.77 -8.36
C GLU A 78 10.77 -2.50 -7.55
N TYR A 79 11.21 -2.51 -6.29
CA TYR A 79 10.92 -1.50 -5.27
C TYR A 79 11.27 -0.05 -5.70
N ASN A 80 12.43 0.15 -6.31
CA ASN A 80 12.99 1.48 -6.58
C ASN A 80 12.28 2.22 -7.71
N GLN A 81 11.98 1.54 -8.83
CA GLN A 81 11.22 2.14 -9.94
C GLN A 81 9.79 2.48 -9.51
N TYR A 82 9.22 1.63 -8.64
CA TYR A 82 7.88 1.80 -8.14
C TYR A 82 7.71 3.05 -7.30
N MET A 83 8.56 3.27 -6.29
CA MET A 83 8.45 4.43 -5.41
C MET A 83 8.50 5.75 -6.17
N ASN A 84 9.35 5.85 -7.20
CA ASN A 84 9.44 7.02 -8.07
C ASN A 84 8.13 7.33 -8.81
N SER A 85 7.37 6.29 -9.18
CA SER A 85 6.07 6.46 -9.85
C SER A 85 4.92 6.83 -8.89
N CYS A 86 5.07 6.57 -7.58
CA CYS A 86 4.03 6.81 -6.58
C CYS A 86 4.06 8.24 -6.04
N ILE A 87 5.27 8.80 -5.88
CA ILE A 87 5.50 10.12 -5.29
C ILE A 87 4.68 11.24 -5.94
N PRO A 88 4.55 11.37 -7.27
CA PRO A 88 3.77 12.44 -7.88
C PRO A 88 2.27 12.39 -7.53
N ILE A 89 1.70 11.19 -7.41
CA ILE A 89 0.29 10.99 -7.04
C ILE A 89 0.09 11.32 -5.57
N LEU A 90 0.99 10.85 -4.70
CA LEU A 90 0.94 11.11 -3.27
C LEU A 90 1.13 12.59 -2.92
N LYS A 91 1.97 13.32 -3.67
CA LYS A 91 2.14 14.77 -3.55
C LYS A 91 0.87 15.55 -3.96
N LYS A 92 0.15 15.09 -5.00
CA LYS A 92 -1.11 15.70 -5.46
C LYS A 92 -2.27 15.54 -4.47
N LEU A 93 -2.21 14.57 -3.57
CA LEU A 93 -3.29 14.28 -2.62
C LEU A 93 -3.23 15.10 -1.31
N GLU A 94 -2.26 16.01 -1.19
CA GLU A 94 -1.90 16.84 -0.02
C GLU A 94 -1.59 16.05 1.28
N GLY A 95 -0.44 16.34 1.89
CA GLY A 95 -0.04 15.79 3.21
C GLY A 95 0.96 14.62 3.20
N PHE A 96 1.48 14.20 2.04
CA PHE A 96 2.55 13.20 2.00
C PHE A 96 3.88 13.81 2.47
N LYS A 97 4.33 13.45 3.66
CA LYS A 97 5.73 13.67 4.07
C LYS A 97 6.60 12.75 3.22
N VAL A 98 7.28 13.32 2.24
CA VAL A 98 8.30 12.62 1.44
C VAL A 98 9.33 12.03 2.43
N PRO A 99 9.74 10.76 2.28
CA PRO A 99 10.83 10.23 3.08
C PRO A 99 12.09 11.07 2.84
N VAL A 100 12.71 11.53 3.94
CA VAL A 100 14.07 12.08 3.91
C VAL A 100 14.97 11.00 3.30
N ASP A 101 15.80 11.41 2.34
CA ASP A 101 16.74 10.56 1.63
C ASP A 101 17.39 9.53 2.57
N ILE A 102 17.18 8.23 2.29
CA ILE A 102 18.01 7.18 2.89
C ILE A 102 19.35 7.29 2.17
N LYS A 103 20.24 8.14 2.71
CA LYS A 103 21.66 8.16 2.34
C LYS A 103 22.17 6.74 2.46
N HIS A 104 22.51 6.12 1.33
CA HIS A 104 23.36 4.94 1.33
C HIS A 104 24.71 5.38 1.88
N SER A 105 25.04 4.90 3.07
CA SER A 105 26.42 4.87 3.57
C SER A 105 27.18 3.76 2.87
#